data_AF-A0A3M2T2R3-F1
#
_entry.id   AF-A0A3M2T2R3-F1
#
_cell.length_a   1.000
_cell.length_b   1.000
_cell.length_c   1.000
_cell.angle_alpha   90.00
_cell.angle_beta   90.00
_cell.angle_gamma   90.00
#
_symmetry.space_group_name_H-M   'P 1'
#
loop_
_entity.id
_entity.type
_entity.pdbx_description
1 polymer ?
#
loop_
_entity_poly.entity_id
_entity_poly.type
_entity_poly.pdbx_seq_one_letter_code
_entity_poly.pdbx_strand_id
1 'polypeptide(L)'
;MPFTGSRLPWYERAMQEMTAPRRADNYQKLELQMGYYVNVGKLPDALACFETAKASGFVMKQHHLELAVIAVLLQDGPSAAQAFIEAESESIQVSFKQYPELFRYLMDGFSATEEDLVKMAVLRFYEVSTTTKNMKVKHHITDSTSHRLLLAGKAHLALDLLTTVYQSQYRHLADITSVYMKMFLRAFANLNNLQGVRWCILSVLSGGTEIKRDFVVEARVVLARLKKATNKSSDGRVEHLERITDLLEKHQGDPRMQQLRSRRHLKRQSRQMLKKPVDEKLLFKQRDIIPTIESWDEEYELMAALGRVGNSPPRWTESDFQEPFQAWA
;
A
#
# COMPACT_ATOMS: atom_id res chain seq x y z
N MET A 1 -22.03 1.62 -71.85
CA MET A 1 -21.50 2.48 -70.77
C MET A 1 -20.53 1.66 -69.93
N PRO A 2 -19.33 2.14 -69.60
CA PRO A 2 -18.31 1.33 -68.94
C PRO A 2 -18.62 1.18 -67.45
N PHE A 3 -18.49 -0.04 -66.94
CA PHE A 3 -18.65 -0.41 -65.53
C PHE A 3 -17.37 -0.02 -64.78
N THR A 4 -17.34 1.14 -64.13
CA THR A 4 -16.22 1.52 -63.27
C THR A 4 -16.29 0.72 -61.97
N GLY A 5 -15.41 -0.28 -61.82
CA GLY A 5 -15.28 -1.14 -60.63
C GLY A 5 -14.73 -0.45 -59.37
N SER A 6 -14.87 0.87 -59.25
CA SER A 6 -14.51 1.62 -58.06
C SER A 6 -15.57 1.41 -56.98
N ARG A 7 -15.13 1.01 -55.78
CA ARG A 7 -16.00 0.84 -54.61
C ARG A 7 -16.66 2.19 -54.28
N LEU A 8 -17.95 2.15 -53.94
CA LEU A 8 -18.70 3.37 -53.65
C LEU A 8 -18.14 4.05 -52.38
N PRO A 9 -17.98 5.39 -52.34
CA PRO A 9 -17.36 6.09 -51.21
C PRO A 9 -18.05 5.89 -49.85
N TRP A 10 -19.35 5.55 -49.85
CA TRP A 10 -20.08 5.22 -48.62
C TRP A 10 -19.75 3.81 -48.12
N TYR A 11 -19.47 2.88 -49.04
CA TYR A 11 -19.08 1.50 -48.74
C TYR A 11 -17.65 1.45 -48.19
N GLU A 12 -16.76 2.30 -48.72
CA GLU A 12 -15.41 2.46 -48.16
C GLU A 12 -15.43 3.04 -46.74
N ARG A 13 -16.29 4.03 -46.48
CA ARG A 13 -16.52 4.55 -45.12
C ARG A 13 -17.09 3.51 -44.17
N ALA A 14 -18.12 2.77 -44.59
CA ALA A 14 -18.72 1.71 -43.78
C ALA A 14 -17.72 0.56 -43.51
N MET A 15 -16.91 0.20 -44.50
CA MET A 15 -15.83 -0.76 -44.34
C MET A 15 -14.74 -0.25 -43.39
N GLN A 16 -14.33 1.03 -43.49
CA GLN A 16 -13.37 1.63 -42.55
C GLN A 16 -13.91 1.67 -41.12
N GLU A 17 -15.19 1.99 -40.90
CA GLU A 17 -15.81 1.95 -39.56
C GLU A 17 -15.96 0.53 -39.00
N MET A 18 -16.17 -0.48 -39.86
CA MET A 18 -16.26 -1.89 -39.45
C MET A 18 -14.91 -2.58 -39.28
N THR A 19 -13.89 -2.16 -40.03
CA THR A 19 -12.52 -2.72 -40.00
C THR A 19 -11.55 -1.92 -39.15
N ALA A 20 -11.93 -0.71 -38.71
CA ALA A 20 -11.20 -0.02 -37.66
C ALA A 20 -11.16 -0.96 -36.45
N PRO A 21 -9.97 -1.31 -35.92
CA PRO A 21 -9.88 -2.16 -34.75
C PRO A 21 -10.64 -1.45 -33.63
N ARG A 22 -11.83 -1.97 -33.30
CA ARG A 22 -12.58 -1.53 -32.13
C ARG A 22 -11.67 -1.82 -30.95
N ARG A 23 -11.02 -0.78 -30.43
CA ARG A 23 -10.12 -0.90 -29.28
C ARG A 23 -10.92 -1.54 -28.16
N ALA A 24 -10.36 -2.59 -27.55
CA ALA A 24 -10.98 -3.29 -26.43
C ALA A 24 -11.41 -2.34 -25.28
N ASP A 25 -10.83 -1.13 -25.27
CA ASP A 25 -11.13 0.00 -24.38
C ASP A 25 -12.60 0.46 -24.43
N ASN A 26 -13.34 0.24 -25.52
CA ASN A 26 -14.74 0.67 -25.65
C ASN A 26 -15.73 -0.14 -24.78
N TYR A 27 -15.29 -1.19 -24.08
CA TYR A 27 -16.17 -2.07 -23.29
C TYR A 27 -16.05 -1.89 -21.77
N GLN A 28 -15.01 -1.23 -21.26
CA GLN A 28 -14.88 -0.98 -19.83
C GLN A 28 -15.24 0.46 -19.51
N LYS A 29 -16.06 0.65 -18.47
CA LYS A 29 -16.36 1.98 -17.95
C LYS A 29 -15.06 2.66 -17.52
N LEU A 30 -14.88 3.93 -17.90
CA LEU A 30 -13.68 4.72 -17.59
C LEU A 30 -13.26 4.63 -16.12
N GLU A 31 -14.24 4.67 -15.20
CA GLU A 31 -14.03 4.50 -13.76
C GLU A 31 -13.26 3.21 -13.40
N LEU A 32 -13.56 2.09 -14.06
CA LEU A 32 -12.93 0.80 -13.82
C LEU A 32 -11.52 0.75 -14.41
N GLN A 33 -11.31 1.38 -15.57
CA GLN A 33 -9.98 1.45 -16.20
C GLN A 33 -9.03 2.29 -15.37
N MET A 34 -9.45 3.52 -15.00
CA MET A 34 -8.66 4.39 -14.13
C MET A 34 -8.43 3.74 -12.78
N GLY A 35 -9.49 3.21 -12.14
CA GLY A 35 -9.39 2.52 -10.86
C GLY A 35 -8.43 1.33 -10.90
N TYR A 36 -8.44 0.54 -11.98
CA TYR A 36 -7.50 -0.56 -12.19
C TYR A 36 -6.04 -0.09 -12.29
N TYR A 37 -5.76 0.92 -13.13
CA TYR A 37 -4.40 1.41 -13.31
C TYR A 37 -3.85 2.05 -12.03
N VAL A 38 -4.66 2.83 -11.31
CA VAL A 38 -4.29 3.37 -10.00
C VAL A 38 -4.07 2.26 -8.98
N ASN A 39 -4.93 1.24 -8.94
CA ASN A 39 -4.78 0.08 -8.05
C ASN A 39 -3.43 -0.62 -8.27
N VAL A 40 -3.03 -0.85 -9.53
CA VAL A 40 -1.76 -1.54 -9.87
C VAL A 40 -0.54 -0.63 -9.72
N GLY A 41 -0.74 0.66 -9.43
CA GLY A 41 0.35 1.65 -9.28
C GLY A 41 0.86 2.22 -10.62
N LYS A 42 0.12 2.00 -11.71
CA LYS A 42 0.41 2.55 -13.04
C LYS A 42 -0.28 3.91 -13.21
N LEU A 43 0.14 4.87 -12.40
CA LEU A 43 -0.48 6.21 -12.37
C LEU A 43 -0.44 6.94 -13.72
N PRO A 44 0.65 6.91 -14.51
CA PRO A 44 0.68 7.54 -15.83
C PRO A 44 -0.38 6.98 -16.79
N ASP A 45 -0.63 5.66 -16.75
CA ASP A 45 -1.64 5.02 -17.60
C ASP A 45 -3.06 5.45 -17.20
N ALA A 46 -3.30 5.64 -15.89
CA ALA A 46 -4.57 6.18 -15.40
C ALA A 46 -4.82 7.61 -15.88
N LEU A 47 -3.79 8.47 -15.84
CA LEU A 47 -3.86 9.84 -16.34
C LEU A 47 -4.04 9.88 -17.86
N ALA A 48 -3.36 9.01 -18.61
CA ALA A 48 -3.55 8.90 -20.04
C ALA A 48 -5.00 8.51 -20.41
N CYS A 49 -5.64 7.63 -19.62
CA CYS A 49 -7.05 7.29 -19.79
C CYS A 49 -7.96 8.51 -19.55
N PHE A 50 -7.69 9.28 -18.49
CA PHE A 50 -8.42 10.50 -18.18
C PHE A 50 -8.32 11.53 -19.31
N GLU A 51 -7.10 11.84 -19.77
CA GLU A 51 -6.84 12.82 -20.83
C GLU A 51 -7.47 12.39 -22.17
N THR A 52 -7.35 11.11 -22.52
CA THR A 52 -7.96 10.57 -23.75
C THR A 52 -9.48 10.69 -23.71
N ALA A 53 -10.10 10.35 -22.58
CA ALA A 53 -11.54 10.48 -22.42
C ALA A 53 -11.98 11.95 -22.46
N LYS A 54 -11.22 12.86 -21.81
CA LYS A 54 -11.49 14.30 -21.86
C LYS A 54 -11.43 14.84 -23.29
N ALA A 55 -10.38 14.49 -24.04
CA ALA A 55 -10.20 14.89 -25.43
C ALA A 55 -11.32 14.37 -26.35
N SER A 56 -11.94 13.24 -26.00
CA SER A 56 -13.10 12.69 -26.73
C SER A 56 -14.44 13.39 -26.41
N GLY A 57 -14.44 14.41 -25.54
CA GLY A 57 -15.65 15.11 -25.09
C GLY A 57 -16.44 14.35 -24.02
N PHE A 58 -15.83 13.37 -23.36
CA PHE A 58 -16.48 12.61 -22.30
C PHE A 58 -16.70 13.48 -21.06
N VAL A 59 -17.92 13.46 -20.51
CA VAL A 59 -18.25 14.23 -19.29
C VAL A 59 -17.66 13.55 -18.06
N MET A 60 -16.70 14.22 -17.42
CA MET A 60 -16.06 13.73 -16.21
C MET A 60 -17.01 13.77 -15.02
N LYS A 61 -17.03 12.67 -14.27
CA LYS A 61 -17.77 12.54 -13.02
C LYS A 61 -16.83 12.68 -11.84
N GLN A 62 -17.42 12.85 -10.66
CA GLN A 62 -16.73 12.96 -9.38
C GLN A 62 -15.55 11.98 -9.24
N HIS A 63 -15.80 10.66 -9.33
CA HIS A 63 -14.78 9.63 -9.16
C HIS A 63 -13.63 9.71 -10.19
N HIS A 64 -13.88 10.20 -11.41
CA HIS A 64 -12.82 10.36 -12.42
C HIS A 64 -11.85 11.48 -12.00
N LEU A 65 -12.40 12.59 -11.53
CA LEU A 65 -11.62 13.74 -11.04
C LEU A 65 -10.83 13.36 -9.78
N GLU A 66 -11.44 12.61 -8.84
CA GLU A 66 -10.74 12.12 -7.65
C GLU A 66 -9.57 11.18 -7.99
N LEU A 67 -9.79 10.20 -8.87
CA LEU A 67 -8.74 9.29 -9.31
C LEU A 67 -7.62 10.01 -10.06
N ALA A 68 -7.95 11.02 -10.86
CA ALA A 68 -6.95 11.84 -11.55
C ALA A 68 -6.09 12.64 -10.57
N VAL A 69 -6.72 13.35 -9.61
CA VAL A 69 -5.98 14.11 -8.58
C VAL A 69 -5.08 13.19 -7.74
N ILE A 70 -5.58 12.02 -7.33
CA ILE A 70 -4.77 11.02 -6.61
C ILE A 70 -3.58 10.58 -7.46
N ALA A 71 -3.80 10.29 -8.75
CA ALA A 71 -2.75 9.86 -9.65
C ALA A 71 -1.69 10.95 -9.86
N VAL A 72 -2.08 12.21 -10.10
CA VAL A 72 -1.14 13.34 -10.22
C VAL A 72 -0.37 13.55 -8.92
N LEU A 73 -1.05 13.59 -7.78
CA LEU A 73 -0.41 13.81 -6.47
C LEU A 73 0.64 12.76 -6.17
N LEU A 74 0.30 11.49 -6.36
CA LEU A 74 1.21 10.39 -6.07
C LEU A 74 2.32 10.23 -7.14
N GLN A 75 2.16 10.81 -8.33
CA GLN A 75 3.14 10.72 -9.43
C GLN A 75 4.10 11.91 -9.46
N ASP A 76 3.55 13.11 -9.44
CA ASP A 76 4.25 14.38 -9.70
C ASP A 76 4.31 15.31 -8.48
N GLY A 77 3.57 14.97 -7.42
CA GLY A 77 3.63 15.64 -6.12
C GLY A 77 2.56 16.73 -5.91
N PRO A 78 2.59 17.38 -4.72
CA PRO A 78 1.54 18.32 -4.30
C PRO A 78 1.33 19.51 -5.24
N SER A 79 2.40 20.14 -5.71
CA SER A 79 2.30 21.32 -6.57
C SER A 79 1.66 21.01 -7.92
N ALA A 80 1.95 19.83 -8.50
CA ALA A 80 1.33 19.38 -9.74
C ALA A 80 -0.16 19.08 -9.53
N ALA A 81 -0.52 18.45 -8.40
CA ALA A 81 -1.91 18.17 -8.06
C ALA A 81 -2.72 19.46 -7.83
N GLN A 82 -2.13 20.47 -7.18
CA GLN A 82 -2.75 21.78 -7.03
C GLN A 82 -3.00 22.44 -8.40
N ALA A 83 -1.99 22.49 -9.26
CA ALA A 83 -2.12 23.03 -10.61
C ALA A 83 -3.20 22.29 -11.43
N PHE A 84 -3.32 20.97 -11.25
CA PHE A 84 -4.38 20.18 -11.88
C PHE A 84 -5.77 20.55 -11.36
N ILE A 85 -5.94 20.72 -10.05
CA ILE A 85 -7.23 21.14 -9.45
C ILE A 85 -7.62 22.54 -9.97
N GLU A 86 -6.67 23.45 -10.07
CA GLU A 86 -6.90 24.81 -10.60
C GLU A 86 -7.32 24.76 -12.09
N ALA A 87 -6.64 23.94 -12.90
CA ALA A 87 -6.97 23.75 -14.31
C ALA A 87 -8.34 23.10 -14.55
N GLU A 88 -8.76 22.18 -13.68
CA GLU A 88 -10.06 21.50 -13.75
C GLU A 88 -11.15 22.16 -12.88
N SER A 89 -10.91 23.39 -12.39
CA SER A 89 -11.76 24.05 -11.39
C SER A 89 -13.24 24.11 -11.80
N GLU A 90 -13.55 24.43 -13.06
CA GLU A 90 -14.94 24.44 -13.56
C GLU A 90 -15.59 23.04 -13.48
N SER A 91 -14.90 22.01 -13.96
CA SER A 91 -15.38 20.62 -13.92
C SER A 91 -15.59 20.14 -12.49
N ILE A 92 -14.70 20.54 -11.57
CA ILE A 92 -14.79 20.20 -10.15
C ILE A 92 -15.95 20.94 -9.49
N GLN A 93 -16.14 22.24 -9.73
CA GLN A 93 -17.26 23.00 -9.18
C GLN A 93 -18.62 22.45 -9.62
N VAL A 94 -18.74 22.00 -10.87
CA VAL A 94 -19.97 21.37 -11.37
C VAL A 94 -20.20 19.99 -10.76
N SER A 95 -19.13 19.22 -10.56
CA SER A 95 -19.22 17.83 -10.12
C SER A 95 -19.35 17.65 -8.60
N PHE A 96 -18.85 18.61 -7.82
CA PHE A 96 -18.78 18.51 -6.36
C PHE A 96 -19.59 19.62 -5.70
N LYS A 97 -20.61 19.24 -4.92
CA LYS A 97 -21.33 20.19 -4.03
C LYS A 97 -20.45 20.69 -2.90
N GLN A 98 -19.54 19.82 -2.42
CA GLN A 98 -18.52 20.13 -1.43
C GLN A 98 -17.23 19.45 -1.84
N TYR A 99 -16.12 20.18 -1.74
CA TYR A 99 -14.80 19.64 -2.06
C TYR A 99 -14.43 18.49 -1.13
N PRO A 100 -13.87 17.38 -1.66
CA PRO A 100 -13.24 16.36 -0.85
C PRO A 100 -12.16 16.95 0.04
N GLU A 101 -11.95 16.38 1.23
CA GLU A 101 -10.95 16.86 2.18
C GLU A 101 -9.56 16.96 1.55
N LEU A 102 -9.15 15.95 0.79
CA LEU A 102 -7.88 15.94 0.06
C LEU A 102 -7.71 17.19 -0.83
N PHE A 103 -8.77 17.61 -1.52
CA PHE A 103 -8.71 18.75 -2.44
C PHE A 103 -8.58 20.04 -1.65
N ARG A 104 -9.32 20.16 -0.54
CA ARG A 104 -9.18 21.30 0.37
C ARG A 104 -7.76 21.42 0.91
N TYR A 105 -7.18 20.31 1.39
CA TYR A 105 -5.81 20.31 1.91
C TYR A 105 -4.75 20.66 0.85
N LEU A 106 -4.97 20.25 -0.41
CA LEU A 106 -4.10 20.66 -1.52
C LEU A 106 -4.20 22.15 -1.85
N MET A 107 -5.41 22.72 -1.75
CA MET A 107 -5.65 24.13 -2.04
C MET A 107 -5.31 25.06 -0.88
N ASP A 108 -5.39 24.59 0.37
CA ASP A 108 -5.20 25.42 1.57
C ASP A 108 -3.72 25.73 1.90
N GLY A 109 -2.77 25.28 1.08
CA GLY A 109 -1.38 25.78 0.95
C GLY A 109 -0.44 25.75 2.18
N PHE A 110 -0.96 25.57 3.39
CA PHE A 110 -0.24 25.86 4.63
C PHE A 110 -0.44 24.83 5.75
N SER A 111 -1.31 23.82 5.62
CA SER A 111 -1.66 22.93 6.74
C SER A 111 -1.19 21.47 6.63
N ALA A 112 -1.00 20.92 5.43
CA ALA A 112 -0.66 19.51 5.24
C ALA A 112 0.76 19.32 4.72
N THR A 113 1.51 18.44 5.36
CA THR A 113 2.82 18.01 4.84
C THR A 113 2.65 17.10 3.62
N GLU A 114 3.69 16.96 2.79
CA GLU A 114 3.70 15.98 1.68
C GLU A 114 3.37 14.56 2.18
N GLU A 115 3.83 14.22 3.39
CA GLU A 115 3.53 12.96 4.08
C GLU A 115 2.02 12.75 4.30
N ASP A 116 1.36 13.76 4.85
CA ASP A 116 -0.07 13.70 5.14
C ASP A 116 -0.88 13.65 3.85
N LEU A 117 -0.48 14.41 2.82
CA LEU A 117 -1.12 14.39 1.51
C LEU A 117 -1.01 13.01 0.85
N VAL A 118 0.15 12.36 0.90
CA VAL A 118 0.34 11.00 0.35
C VAL A 118 -0.54 9.98 1.09
N LYS A 119 -0.61 10.05 2.42
CA LYS A 119 -1.48 9.18 3.22
C LYS A 119 -2.95 9.41 2.87
N MET A 120 -3.41 10.65 2.85
CA MET A 120 -4.78 11.02 2.49
C MET A 120 -5.12 10.55 1.08
N ALA A 121 -4.22 10.69 0.10
CA ALA A 121 -4.44 10.23 -1.26
C ALA A 121 -4.63 8.71 -1.36
N VAL A 122 -3.79 7.94 -0.68
CA VAL A 122 -3.89 6.47 -0.67
C VAL A 122 -5.14 6.01 0.07
N LEU A 123 -5.49 6.61 1.21
CA LEU A 123 -6.72 6.29 1.95
C LEU A 123 -7.97 6.68 1.15
N ARG A 124 -7.94 7.83 0.46
CA ARG A 124 -9.04 8.28 -0.40
C ARG A 124 -9.22 7.36 -1.60
N PHE A 125 -8.13 6.85 -2.16
CA PHE A 125 -8.22 5.82 -3.21
C PHE A 125 -8.96 4.58 -2.71
N TYR A 126 -8.65 4.08 -1.51
CA TYR A 126 -9.36 2.92 -0.96
C TYR A 126 -10.85 3.21 -0.82
N GLU A 127 -11.22 4.39 -0.33
CA GLU A 127 -12.62 4.82 -0.20
C GLU A 127 -13.36 4.89 -1.55
N VAL A 128 -12.77 5.55 -2.55
CA VAL A 128 -13.31 5.62 -3.92
C VAL A 128 -13.45 4.23 -4.53
N SER A 129 -12.52 3.34 -4.21
CA SER A 129 -12.49 1.99 -4.76
C SER A 129 -13.51 1.05 -4.10
N THR A 130 -13.81 1.22 -2.81
CA THR A 130 -14.83 0.42 -2.11
C THR A 130 -16.25 0.84 -2.48
N THR A 131 -16.47 2.11 -2.84
CA THR A 131 -17.77 2.59 -3.34
C THR A 131 -18.00 2.22 -4.81
N THR A 132 -16.95 1.94 -5.58
CA THR A 132 -17.03 1.54 -6.98
C THR A 132 -17.45 0.07 -7.13
N LYS A 133 -18.59 -0.17 -7.79
CA LYS A 133 -19.12 -1.54 -7.99
C LYS A 133 -18.16 -2.41 -8.80
N ASN A 134 -17.99 -3.67 -8.36
CA ASN A 134 -17.19 -4.71 -9.02
C ASN A 134 -15.67 -4.47 -9.07
N MET A 135 -15.14 -3.55 -8.28
CA MET A 135 -13.69 -3.35 -8.17
C MET A 135 -13.11 -4.20 -7.02
N LYS A 136 -12.21 -5.13 -7.35
CA LYS A 136 -11.45 -5.89 -6.35
C LYS A 136 -10.20 -5.11 -5.95
N VAL A 137 -10.26 -4.46 -4.79
CA VAL A 137 -9.16 -3.64 -4.28
C VAL A 137 -8.04 -4.53 -3.74
N LYS A 138 -6.78 -4.14 -4.02
CA LYS A 138 -5.58 -4.79 -3.49
C LYS A 138 -4.66 -3.72 -2.92
N HIS A 139 -3.68 -4.12 -2.12
CA HIS A 139 -2.70 -3.19 -1.54
C HIS A 139 -1.57 -2.76 -2.49
N HIS A 140 -1.77 -2.88 -3.81
CA HIS A 140 -0.74 -2.59 -4.81
C HIS A 140 -0.44 -1.08 -4.94
N ILE A 141 -1.43 -0.21 -4.75
CA ILE A 141 -1.20 1.24 -4.73
C ILE A 141 -0.28 1.63 -3.56
N THR A 142 -0.48 1.03 -2.38
CA THR A 142 0.34 1.28 -1.20
C THR A 142 1.74 0.71 -1.43
N ASP A 143 1.86 -0.52 -1.93
CA ASP A 143 3.13 -1.16 -2.28
C ASP A 143 3.95 -0.31 -3.27
N SER A 144 3.36 0.06 -4.41
CA SER A 144 4.02 0.87 -5.44
C SER A 144 4.40 2.28 -4.97
N THR A 145 3.55 2.91 -4.16
CA THR A 145 3.83 4.24 -3.59
C THR A 145 4.95 4.17 -2.56
N SER A 146 4.89 3.21 -1.63
CA SER A 146 5.96 2.96 -0.66
C SER A 146 7.27 2.62 -1.36
N HIS A 147 7.24 1.83 -2.43
CA HIS A 147 8.42 1.52 -3.22
C HIS A 147 9.06 2.78 -3.85
N ARG A 148 8.26 3.67 -4.44
CA ARG A 148 8.76 4.96 -4.98
C ARG A 148 9.37 5.85 -3.89
N LEU A 149 8.71 5.93 -2.73
CA LEU A 149 9.25 6.66 -1.57
C LEU A 149 10.60 6.09 -1.10
N LEU A 150 10.73 4.76 -1.07
CA LEU A 150 12.00 4.10 -0.73
C LEU A 150 13.11 4.40 -1.74
N LEU A 151 12.81 4.39 -3.04
CA LEU A 151 13.75 4.77 -4.09
C LEU A 151 14.18 6.24 -3.98
N ALA A 152 13.28 7.12 -3.55
CA ALA A 152 13.56 8.53 -3.28
C ALA A 152 14.30 8.77 -1.94
N GLY A 153 14.69 7.71 -1.21
CA GLY A 153 15.35 7.83 0.10
C GLY A 153 14.43 8.25 1.25
N LYS A 154 13.13 8.40 1.01
CA LYS A 154 12.11 8.81 2.00
C LYS A 154 11.57 7.58 2.77
N ALA A 155 12.47 6.82 3.39
CA ALA A 155 12.11 5.56 4.07
C ALA A 155 11.18 5.74 5.28
N HIS A 156 11.26 6.87 5.97
CA HIS A 156 10.36 7.22 7.07
C HIS A 156 8.92 7.40 6.58
N LEU A 157 8.71 8.15 5.50
CA LEU A 157 7.39 8.33 4.87
C LEU A 157 6.82 6.99 4.38
N ALA A 158 7.67 6.16 3.77
CA ALA A 158 7.25 4.84 3.31
C ALA A 158 6.74 3.98 4.47
N LEU A 159 7.46 4.01 5.60
CA LEU A 159 7.08 3.28 6.81
C LEU A 159 5.79 3.84 7.44
N ASP A 160 5.64 5.17 7.50
CA ASP A 160 4.44 5.78 8.07
C ASP A 160 3.21 5.48 7.20
N LEU A 161 3.33 5.55 5.87
CA LEU A 161 2.27 5.14 4.93
C LEU A 161 1.86 3.68 5.12
N LEU A 162 2.84 2.75 5.16
CA LEU A 162 2.57 1.32 5.34
C LEU A 162 1.87 1.05 6.67
N THR A 163 2.32 1.71 7.74
CA THR A 163 1.75 1.61 9.08
C THR A 163 0.33 2.16 9.10
N THR A 164 0.09 3.31 8.49
CA THR A 164 -1.22 3.96 8.41
C THR A 164 -2.24 3.05 7.75
N VAL A 165 -1.91 2.50 6.58
CA VAL A 165 -2.80 1.58 5.86
C VAL A 165 -2.99 0.28 6.66
N TYR A 166 -1.92 -0.25 7.26
CA TYR A 166 -1.98 -1.46 8.08
C TYR A 166 -2.86 -1.29 9.34
N GLN A 167 -2.89 -0.09 9.94
CA GLN A 167 -3.71 0.22 11.13
C GLN A 167 -5.14 0.66 10.79
N SER A 168 -5.41 0.99 9.53
CA SER A 168 -6.73 1.42 9.07
C SER A 168 -7.71 0.25 8.88
N GLN A 169 -9.00 0.58 8.72
CA GLN A 169 -10.03 -0.38 8.30
C GLN A 169 -9.71 -1.09 6.97
N TYR A 170 -8.89 -0.45 6.12
CA TYR A 170 -8.56 -0.99 4.80
C TYR A 170 -7.63 -2.19 4.86
N ARG A 171 -6.98 -2.45 6.01
CA ARG A 171 -6.15 -3.63 6.25
C ARG A 171 -6.84 -4.93 5.84
N HIS A 172 -8.15 -5.02 5.99
CA HIS A 172 -8.92 -6.23 5.73
C HIS A 172 -9.42 -6.36 4.28
N LEU A 173 -9.17 -5.38 3.41
CA LEU A 173 -9.62 -5.41 2.02
C LEU A 173 -8.86 -6.44 1.17
N ALA A 174 -7.61 -6.72 1.52
CA ALA A 174 -6.83 -7.77 0.91
C ALA A 174 -5.89 -8.39 1.94
N ASP A 175 -5.49 -9.63 1.71
CA ASP A 175 -4.50 -10.25 2.57
C ASP A 175 -3.22 -9.41 2.58
N ILE A 176 -2.70 -9.15 3.78
CA ILE A 176 -1.36 -8.60 3.95
C ILE A 176 -0.37 -9.68 3.53
N THR A 177 -0.13 -9.74 2.23
CA THR A 177 0.71 -10.75 1.63
C THR A 177 2.18 -10.50 1.98
N SER A 178 3.00 -11.50 1.70
CA SER A 178 4.46 -11.38 1.66
C SER A 178 4.98 -10.20 0.83
N VAL A 179 4.21 -9.67 -0.14
CA VAL A 179 4.57 -8.46 -0.90
C VAL A 179 4.47 -7.21 -0.03
N TYR A 180 3.42 -7.08 0.77
CA TYR A 180 3.25 -5.94 1.67
C TYR A 180 4.30 -5.96 2.80
N MET A 181 4.54 -7.14 3.37
CA MET A 181 5.61 -7.35 4.37
C MET A 181 7.00 -7.08 3.81
N LYS A 182 7.22 -7.31 2.50
CA LYS A 182 8.47 -6.96 1.82
C LYS A 182 8.76 -5.46 1.87
N MET A 183 7.74 -4.61 1.73
CA MET A 183 7.93 -3.16 1.81
C MET A 183 8.25 -2.70 3.23
N PHE A 184 7.58 -3.25 4.25
CA PHE A 184 7.95 -2.99 5.65
C PHE A 184 9.40 -3.39 5.92
N LEU A 185 9.79 -4.59 5.48
CA LEU A 185 11.14 -5.11 5.66
C LEU A 185 12.19 -4.15 5.05
N ARG A 186 11.96 -3.68 3.81
CA ARG A 186 12.83 -2.69 3.15
C ARG A 186 12.87 -1.36 3.89
N ALA A 187 11.73 -0.85 4.33
CA ALA A 187 11.63 0.42 5.04
C ALA A 187 12.39 0.38 6.37
N PHE A 188 12.13 -0.63 7.21
CA PHE A 188 12.86 -0.83 8.46
C PHE A 188 14.36 -1.03 8.25
N ALA A 189 14.75 -1.79 7.23
CA ALA A 189 16.15 -2.00 6.91
C ALA A 189 16.85 -0.71 6.46
N ASN A 190 16.18 0.18 5.73
CA ASN A 190 16.73 1.48 5.33
C ASN A 190 16.87 2.43 6.54
N LEU A 191 16.05 2.25 7.57
CA LEU A 191 16.11 2.99 8.83
C LEU A 191 17.04 2.34 9.87
N ASN A 192 17.75 1.25 9.51
CA ASN A 192 18.57 0.44 10.43
C ASN A 192 17.80 -0.05 11.68
N ASN A 193 16.49 -0.22 11.56
CA ASN A 193 15.64 -0.70 12.65
C ASN A 193 15.58 -2.23 12.66
N LEU A 194 16.52 -2.86 13.39
CA LEU A 194 16.62 -4.32 13.49
C LEU A 194 15.39 -4.95 14.14
N GLN A 195 14.72 -4.26 15.06
CA GLN A 195 13.49 -4.74 15.70
C GLN A 195 12.33 -4.80 14.68
N GLY A 196 12.22 -3.81 13.81
CA GLY A 196 11.26 -3.82 12.70
C GLY A 196 11.55 -4.90 11.66
N VAL A 197 12.83 -5.16 11.36
CA VAL A 197 13.23 -6.29 10.50
C VAL A 197 12.85 -7.63 11.14
N ARG A 198 13.12 -7.79 12.44
CA ARG A 198 12.67 -8.96 13.22
C ARG A 198 11.16 -9.12 13.14
N TRP A 199 10.43 -8.02 13.33
CA TRP A 199 8.97 -8.01 13.26
C TRP A 199 8.47 -8.55 11.91
N CYS A 200 9.02 -8.07 10.78
CA CYS A 200 8.59 -8.52 9.45
C CYS A 200 8.76 -10.03 9.28
N ILE A 201 9.93 -10.57 9.67
CA ILE A 201 10.25 -12.00 9.50
C ILE A 201 9.33 -12.87 10.38
N LEU A 202 9.16 -12.51 11.65
CA LEU A 202 8.32 -13.27 12.58
C LEU A 202 6.83 -13.16 12.25
N SER A 203 6.36 -12.04 11.73
CA SER A 203 4.98 -11.87 11.26
C SER A 203 4.69 -12.78 10.07
N VAL A 204 5.62 -12.89 9.11
CA VAL A 204 5.47 -13.83 7.99
C VAL A 204 5.53 -15.29 8.47
N LEU A 205 6.45 -15.62 9.38
CA LEU A 205 6.53 -16.97 9.97
C LEU A 205 5.27 -17.39 10.72
N SER A 206 4.70 -16.48 11.51
CA SER A 206 3.58 -16.79 12.41
C SER A 206 2.20 -16.67 11.73
N GLY A 207 2.12 -16.03 10.57
CA GLY A 207 0.88 -15.70 9.86
C GLY A 207 0.12 -16.91 9.31
N GLY A 208 0.76 -18.08 9.23
CA GLY A 208 0.12 -19.33 8.78
C GLY A 208 -0.31 -19.33 7.31
N THR A 209 0.13 -18.33 6.54
CA THR A 209 -0.04 -18.23 5.08
C THR A 209 1.18 -18.81 4.37
N GLU A 210 1.04 -19.11 3.07
CA GLU A 210 2.14 -19.60 2.27
C GLU A 210 3.26 -18.55 2.17
N ILE A 211 4.47 -18.93 2.58
CA ILE A 211 5.64 -18.08 2.56
C ILE A 211 6.19 -18.04 1.13
N LYS A 212 6.08 -16.90 0.45
CA LYS A 212 6.58 -16.75 -0.93
C LYS A 212 8.10 -16.66 -0.98
N ARG A 213 8.72 -17.32 -1.97
CA ARG A 213 10.17 -17.31 -2.24
C ARG A 213 10.75 -15.91 -2.33
N ASP A 214 10.03 -15.00 -2.99
CA ASP A 214 10.46 -13.61 -3.19
C ASP A 214 10.71 -12.86 -1.88
N PHE A 215 9.96 -13.18 -0.81
CA PHE A 215 10.18 -12.57 0.50
C PHE A 215 11.42 -13.13 1.20
N VAL A 216 11.66 -14.45 1.10
CA VAL A 216 12.86 -15.08 1.66
C VAL A 216 14.12 -14.52 1.00
N VAL A 217 14.12 -14.38 -0.34
CA VAL A 217 15.22 -13.77 -1.08
C VAL A 217 15.46 -12.33 -0.61
N GLU A 218 14.40 -11.53 -0.46
CA GLU A 218 14.54 -10.15 0.03
C GLU A 218 15.11 -10.11 1.45
N ALA A 219 14.63 -10.96 2.37
CA ALA A 219 15.14 -11.06 3.72
C ALA A 219 16.65 -11.36 3.73
N ARG A 220 17.11 -12.29 2.91
CA ARG A 220 18.54 -12.60 2.76
C ARG A 220 19.35 -11.38 2.28
N VAL A 221 18.86 -10.68 1.25
CA VAL A 221 19.52 -9.48 0.71
C VAL A 221 19.63 -8.39 1.78
N VAL A 222 18.53 -8.13 2.50
CA VAL A 222 18.49 -7.15 3.60
C VAL A 222 19.49 -7.52 4.70
N LEU A 223 19.53 -8.79 5.13
CA LEU A 223 20.46 -9.23 6.17
C LEU A 223 21.91 -9.17 5.74
N ALA A 224 22.23 -9.55 4.51
CA ALA A 224 23.58 -9.41 3.97
C ALA A 224 24.05 -7.94 3.98
N ARG A 225 23.15 -7.02 3.61
CA ARG A 225 23.41 -5.57 3.65
C ARG A 225 23.64 -5.08 5.08
N LEU A 226 22.76 -5.45 6.01
CA LEU A 226 22.87 -5.07 7.42
C LEU A 226 24.18 -5.60 8.02
N LYS A 227 24.52 -6.87 7.78
CA LYS A 227 25.78 -7.49 8.23
C LYS A 227 27.00 -6.72 7.74
N LYS A 228 27.03 -6.36 6.45
CA LYS A 228 28.11 -5.54 5.87
C LYS A 228 28.20 -4.18 6.54
N ALA A 229 27.07 -3.53 6.82
CA ALA A 229 27.05 -2.24 7.49
C ALA A 229 27.47 -2.30 8.97
N THR A 230 27.31 -3.46 9.63
CA THR A 230 27.55 -3.55 11.08
C THR A 230 29.03 -3.66 11.45
N ASN A 231 29.96 -3.93 10.50
CA ASN A 231 31.44 -4.02 10.65
C ASN A 231 31.99 -4.88 11.81
N LYS A 232 31.14 -5.43 12.67
CA LYS A 232 31.46 -6.27 13.83
C LYS A 232 31.07 -7.69 13.47
N SER A 233 32.03 -8.61 13.54
CA SER A 233 31.85 -10.00 13.10
C SER A 233 30.89 -10.84 13.97
N SER A 234 30.21 -10.25 14.95
CA SER A 234 29.20 -10.94 15.78
C SER A 234 28.20 -9.98 16.44
N ASP A 235 27.44 -9.19 15.67
CA ASP A 235 26.22 -8.63 16.25
C ASP A 235 25.21 -9.78 16.42
N GLY A 236 25.06 -10.26 17.66
CA GLY A 236 24.15 -11.36 18.00
C GLY A 236 22.70 -11.11 17.58
N ARG A 237 22.31 -9.86 17.31
CA ARG A 237 21.00 -9.50 16.75
C ARG A 237 20.91 -9.89 15.27
N VAL A 238 21.95 -9.62 14.48
CA VAL A 238 22.00 -10.03 13.06
C VAL A 238 22.05 -11.55 12.95
N GLU A 239 22.82 -12.23 13.81
CA GLU A 239 22.83 -13.70 13.88
C GLU A 239 21.47 -14.29 14.28
N HIS A 240 20.71 -13.61 15.14
CA HIS A 240 19.32 -13.98 15.46
C HIS A 240 18.43 -13.85 14.23
N LEU A 241 18.53 -12.73 13.50
CA LEU A 241 17.79 -12.49 12.27
C LEU A 241 18.12 -13.52 11.17
N GLU A 242 19.39 -13.89 11.02
CA GLU A 242 19.81 -14.95 10.09
C GLU A 242 19.12 -16.28 10.40
N ARG A 243 19.06 -16.66 11.68
CA ARG A 243 18.46 -17.94 12.09
C ARG A 243 16.95 -17.99 11.95
N ILE A 244 16.23 -16.91 12.26
CA ILE A 244 14.78 -16.85 11.97
C ILE A 244 14.52 -16.85 10.45
N THR A 245 15.46 -16.33 9.65
CA THR A 245 15.38 -16.40 8.18
C THR A 245 15.68 -17.80 7.65
N ASP A 246 16.59 -18.55 8.28
CA ASP A 246 16.79 -19.97 7.97
C ASP A 246 15.51 -20.79 8.24
N LEU A 247 14.74 -20.43 9.28
CA LEU A 247 13.44 -21.05 9.55
C LEU A 247 12.41 -20.69 8.49
N LEU A 248 12.39 -19.45 7.97
CA LEU A 248 11.53 -19.05 6.85
C LEU A 248 11.76 -19.94 5.63
N GLU A 249 13.03 -20.20 5.30
CA GLU A 249 13.43 -21.00 4.15
C GLU A 249 13.04 -22.48 4.34
N LYS A 250 13.27 -23.04 5.53
CA LYS A 250 12.85 -24.42 5.87
C LYS A 250 11.33 -24.57 5.81
N HIS A 251 10.58 -23.55 6.20
CA HIS A 251 9.12 -23.56 6.19
C HIS A 251 8.55 -23.61 4.75
N GLN A 252 9.30 -23.25 3.71
CA GLN A 252 8.86 -23.45 2.31
C GLN A 252 8.84 -24.92 1.88
N GLY A 253 9.66 -25.77 2.51
CA GLY A 253 9.83 -27.17 2.13
C GLY A 253 9.22 -28.19 3.08
N ASP A 254 8.83 -27.81 4.30
CA ASP A 254 8.37 -28.75 5.34
C ASP A 254 6.92 -28.49 5.78
N PRO A 255 5.97 -29.39 5.45
CA PRO A 255 4.58 -29.32 5.91
C PRO A 255 4.42 -29.29 7.43
N ARG A 256 5.37 -29.86 8.20
CA ARG A 256 5.33 -29.86 9.68
C ARG A 256 5.55 -28.46 10.24
N MET A 257 6.30 -27.62 9.53
CA MET A 257 6.55 -26.24 9.94
C MET A 257 5.30 -25.37 9.79
N GLN A 258 4.34 -25.73 8.92
CA GLN A 258 3.06 -25.03 8.77
C GLN A 258 2.16 -25.08 10.02
N GLN A 259 2.51 -25.96 10.98
CA GLN A 259 1.84 -26.07 12.28
C GLN A 259 2.32 -25.00 13.28
N LEU A 260 3.46 -24.36 13.03
CA LEU A 260 3.97 -23.25 13.85
C LEU A 260 3.16 -21.99 13.55
N ARG A 261 2.11 -21.76 14.34
CA ARG A 261 1.22 -20.60 14.21
C ARG A 261 1.06 -19.90 15.54
N SER A 262 0.80 -18.60 15.48
CA SER A 262 0.45 -17.83 16.67
C SER A 262 -0.86 -18.34 17.28
N ARG A 263 -0.85 -18.60 18.60
CA ARG A 263 -1.99 -19.08 19.37
C ARG A 263 -2.64 -17.93 20.11
N ARG A 264 -3.95 -17.73 19.87
CA ARG A 264 -4.72 -16.59 20.43
C ARG A 264 -4.62 -16.43 21.95
N HIS A 265 -4.59 -17.53 22.70
CA HIS A 265 -4.53 -17.47 24.17
C HIS A 265 -3.16 -17.01 24.70
N LEU A 266 -2.08 -17.30 23.98
CA LEU A 266 -0.72 -16.90 24.34
C LEU A 266 -0.46 -15.40 24.08
N LYS A 267 -1.16 -14.81 23.09
CA LYS A 267 -1.06 -13.37 22.80
C LYS A 267 -1.40 -12.50 24.00
N ARG A 268 -2.44 -12.85 24.77
CA ARG A 268 -2.85 -12.09 25.97
C ARG A 268 -1.75 -12.04 27.03
N GLN A 269 -1.03 -13.15 27.22
CA GLN A 269 0.07 -13.24 28.17
C GLN A 269 1.30 -12.45 27.68
N SER A 270 1.60 -12.54 26.38
CA SER A 270 2.67 -11.76 25.74
C SER A 270 2.47 -10.25 25.92
N ARG A 271 1.25 -9.74 25.69
CA ARG A 271 0.88 -8.33 25.93
C ARG A 271 1.13 -7.86 27.35
N GLN A 272 1.05 -8.74 28.36
CA GLN A 272 1.34 -8.37 29.75
C GLN A 272 2.84 -8.24 30.03
N MET A 273 3.67 -9.07 29.38
CA MET A 273 5.12 -9.03 29.55
C MET A 273 5.76 -7.79 28.91
N LEU A 274 5.21 -7.35 27.77
CA LEU A 274 5.75 -6.24 26.99
C LEU A 274 5.28 -4.84 27.48
N LYS A 275 4.40 -4.76 28.49
CA LYS A 275 4.06 -3.49 29.18
C LYS A 275 5.25 -2.88 29.94
N LYS A 276 6.33 -3.62 30.10
CA LYS A 276 7.62 -3.14 30.62
C LYS A 276 8.46 -2.62 29.46
N PRO A 277 9.39 -1.66 29.68
CA PRO A 277 10.32 -1.24 28.65
C PRO A 277 10.96 -2.46 28.00
N VAL A 278 10.92 -2.48 26.66
CA VAL A 278 11.31 -3.64 25.86
C VAL A 278 12.82 -3.87 26.04
N ASP A 279 13.19 -4.96 26.70
CA ASP A 279 14.60 -5.34 26.84
C ASP A 279 15.08 -5.94 25.51
N GLU A 280 15.83 -5.15 24.74
CA GLU A 280 16.45 -5.58 23.48
C GLU A 280 17.26 -6.87 23.64
N LYS A 281 17.91 -7.08 24.79
CA LYS A 281 18.72 -8.30 25.01
C LYS A 281 17.85 -9.55 25.11
N LEU A 282 16.59 -9.42 25.53
CA LEU A 282 15.63 -10.53 25.56
C LEU A 282 15.04 -10.80 24.17
N LEU A 283 14.76 -9.75 23.38
CA LEU A 283 14.14 -9.88 22.06
C LEU A 283 14.93 -10.75 21.09
N PHE A 284 16.26 -10.68 21.14
CA PHE A 284 17.15 -11.38 20.22
C PHE A 284 17.73 -12.68 20.82
N LYS A 285 17.15 -13.21 21.91
CA LYS A 285 17.59 -14.48 22.50
C LYS A 285 17.35 -15.65 21.57
N GLN A 286 18.39 -16.46 21.41
CA GLN A 286 18.43 -17.61 20.50
C GLN A 286 17.43 -18.72 20.87
N ARG A 287 17.25 -18.96 22.17
CA ARG A 287 16.53 -20.13 22.69
C ARG A 287 15.01 -19.99 22.63
N ASP A 288 14.51 -18.78 22.36
CA ASP A 288 13.10 -18.44 22.54
C ASP A 288 12.32 -18.31 21.22
N ILE A 289 12.91 -18.69 20.07
CA ILE A 289 12.30 -18.46 18.74
C ILE A 289 10.94 -19.16 18.59
N ILE A 290 10.85 -20.45 18.91
CA ILE A 290 9.60 -21.21 18.75
C ILE A 290 8.49 -20.69 19.69
N PRO A 291 8.72 -20.53 21.02
CA PRO A 291 7.75 -19.90 21.90
C PRO A 291 7.35 -18.48 21.49
N THR A 292 8.30 -17.71 20.91
CA THR A 292 8.03 -16.38 20.38
C THR A 292 7.04 -16.43 19.20
N ILE A 293 7.21 -17.37 18.27
CA ILE A 293 6.28 -17.56 17.14
C ILE A 293 4.89 -17.92 17.64
N GLU A 294 4.79 -18.82 18.62
CA GLU A 294 3.50 -19.27 19.17
C GLU A 294 2.76 -18.17 19.96
N SER A 295 3.49 -17.26 20.60
CA SER A 295 2.93 -16.13 21.35
C SER A 295 2.91 -14.81 20.57
N TRP A 296 3.29 -14.85 19.28
CA TRP A 296 3.51 -13.67 18.46
C TRP A 296 2.26 -12.81 18.33
N ASP A 297 2.39 -11.53 18.70
CA ASP A 297 1.33 -10.55 18.55
C ASP A 297 1.78 -9.43 17.61
N GLU A 298 1.52 -9.68 16.32
CA GLU A 298 1.93 -8.82 15.21
C GLU A 298 1.65 -7.34 15.43
N GLU A 299 0.45 -6.94 15.84
CA GLU A 299 0.09 -5.52 16.02
C GLU A 299 0.88 -4.86 17.15
N TYR A 300 1.01 -5.58 18.27
CA TYR A 300 1.71 -5.05 19.43
C TYR A 300 3.22 -4.94 19.17
N GLU A 301 3.81 -5.97 18.57
CA GLU A 301 5.23 -6.00 18.22
C GLU A 301 5.57 -4.94 17.16
N LEU A 302 4.64 -4.60 16.25
CA LEU A 302 4.80 -3.48 15.33
C LEU A 302 4.91 -2.15 16.10
N MET A 303 4.02 -1.93 17.06
CA MET A 303 4.05 -0.71 17.89
C MET A 303 5.35 -0.61 18.69
N ALA A 304 5.85 -1.74 19.20
CA ALA A 304 7.14 -1.80 19.88
C ALA A 304 8.29 -1.46 18.91
N ALA A 305 8.27 -2.02 17.69
CA ALA A 305 9.26 -1.74 16.66
C ALA A 305 9.24 -0.26 16.19
N LEU A 306 8.09 0.40 16.27
CA LEU A 306 7.93 1.83 15.99
C LEU A 306 8.30 2.71 17.19
N GLY A 307 8.70 2.14 18.34
CA GLY A 307 9.02 2.89 19.56
C GLY A 307 7.79 3.50 20.26
N ARG A 308 6.59 3.02 19.94
CA ARG A 308 5.31 3.55 20.46
C ARG A 308 4.82 2.81 21.73
N VAL A 309 5.58 1.85 22.24
CA VAL A 309 5.28 1.09 23.47
C VAL A 309 6.12 1.62 24.62
N GLY A 310 5.49 2.14 25.68
CA GLY A 310 6.15 2.58 26.92
C GLY A 310 5.88 4.03 27.34
N ASN A 311 5.44 4.89 26.42
CA ASN A 311 4.99 6.26 26.73
C ASN A 311 3.46 6.30 26.71
N SER A 312 2.86 5.95 27.84
CA SER A 312 1.41 5.83 28.05
C SER A 312 0.74 4.74 27.19
N PRO A 313 -0.31 4.05 27.69
CA PRO A 313 -1.16 3.29 26.79
C PRO A 313 -1.74 4.28 25.76
N PRO A 314 -1.86 3.92 24.48
CA PRO A 314 -2.84 4.61 23.66
C PRO A 314 -4.16 4.42 24.40
N ARG A 315 -4.73 5.53 24.84
CA ARG A 315 -6.06 5.56 25.41
C ARG A 315 -6.99 5.34 24.24
N TRP A 316 -7.09 4.10 23.76
CA TRP A 316 -8.13 3.69 22.83
C TRP A 316 -9.44 3.83 23.60
N THR A 317 -10.02 5.01 23.57
CA THR A 317 -11.44 5.16 23.86
C THR A 317 -12.18 4.60 22.65
N GLU A 318 -13.34 3.99 22.87
CA GLU A 318 -14.23 3.57 21.77
C GLU A 318 -14.54 4.73 20.79
N SER A 319 -14.26 5.98 21.18
CA SER A 319 -14.28 7.18 20.32
C SER A 319 -13.24 7.19 19.19
N ASP A 320 -12.10 6.49 19.31
CA ASP A 320 -11.13 6.39 18.20
C ASP A 320 -11.58 5.38 17.14
N PHE A 321 -12.56 4.54 17.50
CA PHE A 321 -13.29 3.62 16.61
C PHE A 321 -14.69 4.14 16.26
N GLN A 322 -15.14 5.26 16.85
CA GLN A 322 -16.37 5.97 16.46
C GLN A 322 -15.99 7.19 15.61
N GLU A 323 -16.11 6.98 14.30
CA GLU A 323 -16.62 7.93 13.30
C GLU A 323 -16.40 9.46 13.51
N PRO A 324 -15.82 10.11 12.49
CA PRO A 324 -16.34 11.36 11.96
C PRO A 324 -17.06 11.09 10.63
N PHE A 325 -18.02 10.14 10.61
CA PHE A 325 -18.85 9.88 9.42
C PHE A 325 -20.34 9.70 9.75
N GLN A 326 -20.81 10.16 10.92
CA GLN A 326 -22.23 10.46 11.16
C GLN A 326 -22.58 11.87 10.71
N ALA A 327 -22.42 12.07 9.42
CA ALA A 327 -23.33 12.79 8.54
C ALA A 327 -22.87 12.22 7.19
N TRP A 328 -23.71 11.64 6.36
CA TRP A 328 -24.53 12.36 5.41
C TRP A 328 -25.49 11.29 4.87
N ALA A 329 -26.76 11.37 5.30
CA ALA A 329 -27.89 10.83 4.57
C ALA A 329 -28.50 11.94 3.71
#